data_AF-A0A0A9DST4-F1
#
_entry.id   AF-A0A0A9DST4-F1
#
_cell.length_a   1.000
_cell.length_b   1.000
_cell.length_c   1.000
_cell.angle_alpha   90.00
_cell.angle_beta   90.00
_cell.angle_gamma   90.00
#
_symmetry.space_group_name_H-M   'P 1'
#
loop_
_entity.id
_entity.type
_entity.pdbx_description
1 polymer ?
#
loop_
_entity_poly.entity_id
_entity_poly.type
_entity_poly.pdbx_seq_one_letter_code
_entity_poly.pdbx_strand_id
1 'polypeptide(L)'
;MRMFDLVAKVSRSMKRVPVTLIDITKMSDYRKDGHTSVYSIRQGKLLTPKQKADPDKFADCIHWCLPGVPDVWNQILYTRILSKYWHSPPPSSLPLPPQ
;
A
#
# COMPACT_ATOMS: atom_id res chain seq x y z
N MET A 1 9.11 6.96 14.97
CA MET A 1 9.52 6.55 13.60
C MET A 1 10.86 5.80 13.51
N ARG A 2 11.49 5.38 14.62
CA ARG A 2 12.81 4.72 14.63
C ARG A 2 12.98 3.57 13.62
N MET A 3 11.95 2.75 13.40
CA MET A 3 12.02 1.64 12.44
C MET A 3 12.07 2.11 10.98
N PHE A 4 11.29 3.13 10.63
CA PHE A 4 11.27 3.69 9.28
C PHE A 4 12.64 4.23 8.88
N ASP A 5 13.28 4.98 9.77
CA ASP A 5 14.60 5.58 9.53
C ASP A 5 15.68 4.50 9.29
N LEU A 6 15.60 3.39 10.03
CA LEU A 6 16.49 2.24 9.84
C LEU A 6 16.26 1.56 8.49
N VAL A 7 15.01 1.29 8.11
CA VAL A 7 14.68 0.72 6.80
C VAL A 7 15.19 1.63 5.69
N ALA A 8 14.90 2.93 5.76
CA ALA A 8 15.34 3.90 4.78
C ALA A 8 16.89 3.97 4.67
N LYS A 9 17.59 3.90 5.81
CA LYS A 9 19.07 3.85 5.85
C LYS A 9 19.60 2.58 5.19
N VAL A 10 19.07 1.42 5.56
CA VAL A 10 19.52 0.12 5.02
C VAL A 10 19.25 0.05 3.52
N SER A 11 18.03 0.37 3.07
CA SER A 11 17.68 0.36 1.64
C SER A 11 18.62 1.23 0.80
N ARG A 12 19.00 2.42 1.29
CA ARG A 12 19.99 3.29 0.60
C ARG A 12 21.41 2.74 0.61
N SER A 13 21.77 1.93 1.60
CA SER A 13 23.12 1.36 1.74
C SER A 13 23.34 0.09 0.91
N MET A 14 22.28 -0.52 0.38
CA MET A 14 22.34 -1.75 -0.42
C MET A 14 22.91 -1.46 -1.82
N LYS A 15 24.16 -1.91 -2.06
CA LYS A 15 24.87 -1.69 -3.34
C LYS A 15 24.72 -2.82 -4.35
N ARG A 16 24.66 -4.08 -3.88
CA ARG A 16 24.64 -5.26 -4.75
C ARG A 16 23.29 -5.46 -5.45
N VAL A 17 22.20 -5.19 -4.74
CA VAL A 17 20.84 -5.25 -5.25
C VAL A 17 20.19 -3.90 -4.96
N PRO A 18 19.94 -3.06 -5.97
CA PRO A 18 19.32 -1.76 -5.76
C PRO A 18 17.91 -1.91 -5.20
N VAL A 19 17.65 -1.31 -4.04
CA VAL A 19 16.33 -1.27 -3.41
C VAL A 19 15.80 0.16 -3.43
N THR A 20 14.59 0.35 -3.94
CA THR A 20 13.86 1.61 -3.86
C THR A 20 12.79 1.49 -2.80
N LEU A 21 12.86 2.32 -1.76
CA LEU A 21 11.80 2.39 -0.74
C LEU A 21 10.62 3.21 -1.29
N ILE A 22 9.42 2.64 -1.19
CA ILE A 22 8.17 3.36 -1.43
C ILE A 22 7.66 3.84 -0.07
N ASP A 23 7.83 5.13 0.22
CA ASP A 23 7.34 5.74 1.45
C ASP A 23 5.82 5.98 1.36
N ILE A 24 5.06 5.06 1.95
CA ILE A 24 3.60 5.14 2.09
C ILE A 24 3.17 5.63 3.48
N THR A 25 4.10 5.86 4.41
CA THR A 25 3.78 6.01 5.84
C THR A 25 2.98 7.29 6.09
N LYS A 26 3.50 8.45 5.66
CA LYS A 26 2.84 9.73 5.96
C LYS A 26 1.49 9.89 5.24
N MET A 27 1.40 9.43 3.99
CA MET A 27 0.15 9.50 3.24
C MET A 27 -0.93 8.57 3.82
N SER A 28 -0.55 7.39 4.32
CA SER A 28 -1.50 6.44 4.92
C SER A 28 -1.99 6.92 6.29
N ASP A 29 -1.18 7.63 7.06
CA ASP A 29 -1.55 8.23 8.36
C ASP A 29 -2.71 9.25 8.26
N TYR A 30 -2.86 9.90 7.09
CA TYR A 30 -4.00 10.78 6.83
C TYR A 30 -5.30 10.03 6.61
N ARG A 31 -5.25 8.73 6.29
CA ARG A 31 -6.42 7.96 5.84
C ARG A 31 -7.05 7.11 6.94
N LYS A 32 -7.30 7.70 8.11
CA LYS A 32 -7.97 7.00 9.24
C LYS A 32 -9.35 6.44 8.86
N ASP A 33 -9.98 7.03 7.84
CA ASP A 33 -11.25 6.63 7.23
C ASP A 33 -11.16 5.36 6.36
N GLY A 34 -9.95 4.96 5.93
CA GLY A 34 -9.77 3.84 5.00
C GLY A 34 -9.79 2.45 5.63
N HIS A 35 -9.88 2.36 6.96
CA HIS A 35 -9.82 1.09 7.68
C HIS A 35 -11.11 0.28 7.59
N THR A 36 -11.00 -1.04 7.76
CA THR A 36 -12.17 -1.94 7.75
C THR A 36 -13.08 -1.75 8.97
N SER A 37 -12.55 -1.24 10.09
CA SER A 37 -13.33 -1.02 11.31
C SER A 37 -14.08 -2.29 11.71
N VAL A 38 -15.39 -2.21 11.94
CA VAL A 38 -16.25 -3.36 12.28
C VAL A 38 -16.76 -4.15 11.06
N TYR A 39 -16.31 -3.80 9.86
CA TYR A 39 -16.63 -4.48 8.61
C TYR A 39 -15.51 -5.46 8.21
N SER A 40 -14.98 -6.18 9.20
CA SER A 40 -13.90 -7.15 9.05
C SER A 40 -14.34 -8.57 9.44
N ILE A 41 -13.43 -9.52 9.25
CA ILE A 41 -13.58 -10.93 9.60
C ILE A 41 -12.74 -11.23 10.84
N ARG A 42 -13.31 -11.92 11.83
CA ARG A 42 -12.57 -12.41 13.00
C ARG A 42 -12.73 -13.92 13.09
N GLN A 43 -11.60 -14.64 13.15
CA GLN A 43 -11.56 -16.11 13.15
C GLN A 43 -12.36 -16.74 11.99
N GLY A 44 -12.25 -16.16 10.79
CA GLY A 44 -12.90 -16.66 9.58
C GLY A 44 -14.40 -16.36 9.46
N LYS A 45 -15.00 -15.61 10.39
CA LYS A 45 -16.42 -15.22 10.33
C LYS A 45 -16.61 -13.71 10.36
N LEU A 46 -17.68 -13.24 9.70
CA LEU A 46 -18.11 -11.85 9.82
C LEU A 46 -18.56 -11.54 11.25
N LEU A 47 -18.29 -10.31 11.69
CA LEU A 47 -18.78 -9.85 12.99
C LEU A 47 -20.31 -9.81 13.01
N THR A 48 -20.87 -10.33 14.10
CA THR A 48 -22.32 -10.27 14.38
C THR A 48 -22.76 -8.83 14.65
N PRO A 49 -24.07 -8.49 14.53
CA PRO A 49 -24.56 -7.15 14.86
C PRO A 49 -24.17 -6.69 16.28
N LYS A 50 -24.19 -7.60 17.26
CA LYS A 50 -23.77 -7.31 18.64
C LYS A 50 -22.29 -6.96 18.75
N GLN A 51 -21.42 -7.62 17.97
CA GLN A 51 -19.99 -7.31 17.94
C GLN A 51 -19.72 -5.98 17.22
N LYS A 52 -20.43 -5.71 16.12
CA LYS A 52 -20.30 -4.43 15.40
C LYS A 52 -20.73 -3.23 16.25
N ALA A 53 -21.63 -3.44 17.21
CA ALA A 53 -22.05 -2.41 18.16
C ALA A 53 -21.00 -2.04 19.23
N ASP A 54 -19.89 -2.79 19.34
CA ASP A 54 -18.80 -2.53 20.29
C ASP A 54 -17.46 -2.34 19.54
N PRO A 55 -17.28 -1.21 18.81
CA PRO A 55 -16.09 -0.98 18.00
C PRO A 55 -14.81 -0.93 18.82
N ASP A 56 -14.84 -0.51 20.09
CA ASP A 56 -13.65 -0.47 20.96
C ASP A 56 -12.99 -1.86 21.12
N LYS A 57 -13.79 -2.94 21.03
CA LYS A 57 -13.29 -4.32 21.12
C LYS A 57 -13.15 -5.04 19.79
N PHE A 58 -13.88 -4.59 18.77
CA PHE A 58 -14.04 -5.35 17.52
C PHE A 58 -13.64 -4.60 16.26
N ALA A 59 -13.35 -3.29 16.33
CA ALA A 59 -12.85 -2.55 15.18
C ALA A 59 -11.43 -2.96 14.82
N ASP A 60 -11.20 -3.17 13.53
CA ASP A 60 -9.90 -3.39 12.94
C ASP A 60 -9.38 -2.07 12.37
N CYS A 61 -8.41 -1.48 13.08
CA CYS A 61 -7.75 -0.22 12.72
C CYS A 61 -6.38 -0.45 12.06
N ILE A 62 -6.14 -1.65 11.52
CA ILE A 62 -4.86 -2.03 10.89
C ILE A 62 -5.09 -2.35 9.42
N HIS A 63 -6.14 -3.09 9.09
CA HIS A 63 -6.46 -3.46 7.71
C HIS A 63 -7.28 -2.38 7.00
N TRP A 64 -7.25 -2.43 5.67
CA TRP A 64 -7.84 -1.45 4.78
C TRP A 64 -9.02 -2.05 4.03
N CYS A 65 -10.07 -1.25 3.80
CA CYS A 65 -11.09 -1.58 2.83
C CYS A 65 -10.49 -1.62 1.41
N LEU A 66 -11.10 -2.42 0.53
CA LEU A 66 -10.85 -2.42 -0.90
C LEU A 66 -12.17 -2.18 -1.65
N PRO A 67 -12.22 -1.27 -2.64
CA PRO A 67 -11.13 -0.38 -3.06
C PRO A 67 -10.74 0.63 -1.97
N GLY A 68 -9.47 1.06 -1.93
CA GLY A 68 -8.97 1.92 -0.84
C GLY A 68 -7.49 2.28 -0.89
N VAL A 69 -6.91 2.52 0.29
CA VAL A 69 -5.52 3.02 0.46
C VAL A 69 -4.47 2.14 -0.23
N PRO A 70 -4.56 0.79 -0.17
CA PRO A 70 -3.60 -0.07 -0.88
C PRO A 70 -3.60 0.08 -2.40
N ASP A 71 -4.70 0.54 -3.01
CA ASP A 71 -4.75 0.77 -4.46
C ASP A 71 -3.81 1.92 -4.86
N VAL A 72 -3.71 2.95 -4.01
CA VAL A 72 -2.78 4.07 -4.23
C VAL A 72 -1.33 3.62 -4.04
N TRP A 73 -1.05 2.71 -3.11
CA TRP A 73 0.28 2.11 -2.98
C TRP A 73 0.67 1.36 -4.26
N ASN A 74 -0.28 0.61 -4.83
CA ASN A 74 -0.10 -0.10 -6.09
C ASN A 74 0.09 0.85 -7.27
N GLN A 75 -0.61 1.99 -7.31
CA GLN A 75 -0.38 3.02 -8.33
C GLN A 75 1.05 3.57 -8.26
N ILE A 76 1.58 3.88 -7.07
CA ILE A 76 2.95 4.36 -6.92
C ILE A 76 3.96 3.29 -7.38
N LEU A 77 3.73 2.03 -7.02
CA LEU A 77 4.55 0.91 -7.49
C LEU A 77 4.51 0.79 -9.02
N TYR A 78 3.32 0.85 -9.61
CA TYR A 78 3.12 0.76 -11.06
C TYR A 78 3.84 1.89 -11.79
N THR A 79 3.72 3.14 -11.32
CA THR A 79 4.46 4.28 -11.85
C THR A 79 5.97 4.05 -11.83
N ARG A 80 6.52 3.47 -10.75
CA ARG A 80 7.95 3.16 -10.65
C ARG A 80 8.38 2.09 -11.64
N ILE A 81 7.60 1.02 -11.78
CA ILE A 81 7.85 -0.04 -12.76
C ILE A 81 7.88 0.57 -14.17
N LEU A 82 6.83 1.31 -14.54
CA LEU A 82 6.74 1.95 -15.84
C LEU A 82 7.90 2.93 -16.07
N SER A 83 8.21 3.82 -15.12
CA SER A 83 9.25 4.85 -15.28
C SER A 83 10.62 4.30 -15.68
N LYS A 84 10.94 3.04 -15.31
CA LYS A 84 12.17 2.37 -15.74
C LYS A 84 12.16 2.01 -17.23
N TYR A 85 11.00 1.67 -17.78
CA TYR A 85 10.83 1.37 -19.20
C TYR A 85 10.84 2.63 -20.07
N TRP A 86 10.39 3.78 -19.54
CA TRP A 86 10.37 5.05 -20.28
C TRP A 86 11.74 5.70 -20.51
N HIS A 87 12.76 5.35 -19.72
CA HIS A 87 14.13 5.88 -19.87
C HIS A 87 15.07 4.97 -20.66
N SER A 88 14.62 3.76 -21.00
CA SER A 88 15.26 2.94 -22.03
C SER A 88 14.79 3.44 -23.40
N PRO A 89 15.64 3.45 -24.45
CA PRO A 89 15.14 3.70 -25.80
C PRO A 89 13.96 2.75 -26.05
N PRO A 90 12.86 3.21 -26.67
CA PRO A 90 11.72 2.35 -26.89
C PRO A 90 12.21 1.10 -27.63
N PRO A 91 11.81 -0.12 -27.20
CA PRO A 91 11.86 -1.25 -28.10
C PRO A 91 11.12 -0.81 -29.35
N SER A 92 11.67 -1.08 -30.53
CA SER A 92 11.12 -0.71 -31.84
C SER A 92 9.71 -1.24 -32.14
N SER A 93 8.99 -1.78 -31.16
CA SER A 93 7.75 -2.53 -31.33
C SER A 93 6.86 -2.59 -30.07
N LEU A 94 6.73 -1.52 -29.27
CA LEU A 94 5.63 -1.47 -28.30
C LEU A 94 4.39 -0.82 -28.95
N PRO A 95 3.25 -1.52 -29.04
CA PRO A 95 2.01 -0.94 -29.54
C PRO A 95 1.56 0.18 -28.61
N LEU A 96 1.15 1.31 -29.19
CA LEU A 96 0.51 2.39 -28.45
C LEU A 96 -0.78 1.88 -27.80
N PRO A 97 -1.12 2.33 -26.57
CA PRO A 97 -2.42 2.03 -25.99
C PRO A 97 -3.54 2.61 -26.87
N PRO A 98 -4.67 1.91 -27.01
CA PRO A 98 -5.80 2.39 -27.81
C PRO A 98 -6.31 3.72 -27.26
N GLN A 99 -6.57 4.67 -28.17
CA GLN A 99 -7.25 5.93 -27.89
C GLN A 99 -8.70 5.69 -27.46
#